data_AF-A0A0E0F5F7-F1
#
_entry.id   AF-A0A0E0F5F7-F1
#
_cell.length_a   1.000
_cell.length_b   1.000
_cell.length_c   1.000
_cell.angle_alpha   90.00
_cell.angle_beta   90.00
_cell.angle_gamma   90.00
#
_symmetry.space_group_name_H-M   'P 1'
#
loop_
_entity.id
_entity.type
_entity.pdbx_description
1 polymer ?
#
loop_
_entity_poly.entity_id
_entity_poly.type
_entity_poly.pdbx_seq_one_letter_code
_entity_poly.pdbx_strand_id
1 'polypeptide(L)'
;MGVTSGAGEAVKPSSSSSLSPVAGLRAAAIVKLNAAFLAFFFLAYMALLLHPKYSYLLDRGAASSLVRCTAFRDACTPTTTSTAQLSRKLGGVAANKAVAVAAAERIVNSGRAPAMFDELRGRLRMGLVNIGRDELLALGVEGDAVGVDFERVSDMFRWSDLFPEWIDEEEDDEGPSCPELPMPDFSRYSDVDVVVASLPCNRSDAAWNRDVFRLQVHLVTAHMAARKGRRHHAAGGGGGGRVRVVVRSECEPMMDLFRCDEAVGRDGEWWMYMVDVERLEEKLRLPVGSCNLALPLWGPGVL
;
A
#
# COMPACT_ATOMS: atom_id res chain seq x y z
N MET A 1 -88.71 -3.27 45.19
CA MET A 1 -87.81 -4.16 45.96
C MET A 1 -86.64 -3.33 46.43
N GLY A 2 -86.74 -2.81 47.65
CA GLY A 2 -85.60 -2.26 48.37
C GLY A 2 -84.78 -3.40 48.98
N VAL A 3 -83.49 -3.17 49.20
CA VAL A 3 -82.90 -2.90 50.52
C VAL A 3 -81.40 -2.85 50.29
N THR A 4 -80.84 -1.65 50.37
CA THR A 4 -79.45 -1.41 50.74
C THR A 4 -79.42 -1.19 52.26
N SER A 5 -78.50 -1.86 52.94
CA SER A 5 -78.11 -1.62 54.34
C SER A 5 -76.58 -1.68 54.30
N GLY A 6 -75.85 -0.60 54.60
CA GLY A 6 -75.43 -0.20 55.96
C GLY A 6 -74.26 -1.09 56.41
N ALA A 7 -73.09 -0.64 56.86
CA ALA A 7 -72.69 0.54 57.62
C ALA A 7 -71.17 0.81 57.38
N GLY A 8 -70.67 2.03 57.55
CA GLY A 8 -69.82 2.44 58.69
C GLY A 8 -68.38 1.90 58.56
N GLU A 9 -67.33 2.70 58.42
CA GLU A 9 -66.80 3.57 59.48
C GLU A 9 -65.74 4.54 58.94
N ALA A 10 -65.58 5.66 59.65
CA ALA A 10 -64.74 6.79 59.34
C ALA A 10 -63.27 6.59 59.73
N VAL A 11 -62.34 7.07 58.91
CA VAL A 11 -61.06 7.66 59.37
C VAL A 11 -60.78 8.92 58.55
N LYS A 12 -60.62 10.03 59.26
CA LYS A 12 -60.31 11.38 58.78
C LYS A 12 -58.76 11.60 58.90
N PRO A 13 -58.22 12.79 58.61
CA PRO A 13 -57.31 13.10 57.51
C PRO A 13 -55.85 13.34 57.95
N SER A 14 -54.89 13.34 57.01
CA SER A 14 -53.57 13.98 57.22
C SER A 14 -52.82 14.05 55.88
N SER A 15 -52.78 15.22 55.23
CA SER A 15 -51.64 16.17 55.31
C SER A 15 -50.37 15.60 54.67
N SER A 16 -50.07 15.99 53.43
CA SER A 16 -49.05 17.01 53.12
C SER A 16 -47.67 16.73 53.73
N SER A 17 -46.69 16.39 52.89
CA SER A 17 -45.27 16.68 53.11
C SER A 17 -44.48 16.28 51.86
N SER A 18 -44.14 17.26 51.02
CA SER A 18 -42.79 17.82 50.94
C SER A 18 -41.85 17.00 50.06
N LEU A 19 -41.77 17.36 48.76
CA LEU A 19 -40.61 17.03 47.95
C LEU A 19 -39.37 17.66 48.62
N SER A 20 -38.51 16.80 49.15
CA SER A 20 -37.26 17.21 49.79
C SER A 20 -36.28 17.83 48.78
N PRO A 21 -35.75 19.05 49.02
CA PRO A 21 -34.86 19.78 48.11
C PRO A 21 -33.45 19.15 47.94
N VAL A 22 -33.16 18.08 48.69
CA VAL A 22 -31.84 17.43 48.75
C VAL A 22 -31.59 16.50 47.55
N ALA A 23 -32.64 15.92 46.96
CA ALA A 23 -32.50 15.02 45.81
C ALA A 23 -32.12 15.76 44.51
N GLY A 24 -32.70 16.96 44.29
CA GLY A 24 -32.37 17.80 43.13
C GLY A 24 -30.95 18.36 43.19
N LEU A 25 -30.42 18.64 44.38
CA LEU A 25 -29.08 19.19 44.57
C LEU A 25 -27.97 18.18 44.23
N ARG A 26 -28.16 16.89 44.54
CA ARG A 26 -27.21 15.81 44.21
C ARG A 26 -27.18 15.50 42.71
N ALA A 27 -28.33 15.45 42.06
CA ALA A 27 -28.40 15.26 40.61
C ALA A 27 -27.77 16.45 39.85
N ALA A 28 -28.06 17.68 40.27
CA ALA A 28 -27.46 18.87 39.69
C ALA A 28 -25.93 18.92 39.90
N ALA A 29 -25.43 18.46 41.05
CA ALA A 29 -24.00 18.36 41.31
C ALA A 29 -23.30 17.32 40.42
N ILE A 30 -23.92 16.15 40.21
CA ILE A 30 -23.39 15.10 39.32
C ILE A 30 -23.34 15.58 37.88
N VAL A 31 -24.40 16.26 37.40
CA VAL A 31 -24.43 16.82 36.04
C VAL A 31 -23.33 17.88 35.85
N LYS A 32 -23.13 18.75 36.84
CA LYS A 32 -22.05 19.76 36.81
C LYS A 32 -20.66 19.12 36.83
N LEU A 33 -20.47 18.05 37.62
CA LEU A 33 -19.21 17.32 37.69
C LEU A 33 -18.91 16.63 36.35
N ASN A 34 -19.89 15.93 35.78
CA ASN A 34 -19.75 15.27 34.48
C ASN A 34 -19.52 16.29 33.35
N ALA A 35 -20.19 17.44 33.38
CA ALA A 35 -19.95 18.53 32.44
C ALA A 35 -18.53 19.11 32.60
N ALA A 36 -18.01 19.23 33.82
CA ALA A 36 -16.64 19.67 34.07
C ALA A 36 -15.62 18.65 33.54
N PHE A 37 -15.86 17.35 33.73
CA PHE A 37 -15.03 16.29 33.13
C PHE A 37 -15.05 16.34 31.61
N LEU A 38 -16.23 16.48 30.99
CA LEU A 38 -16.35 16.60 29.53
C LEU A 38 -15.62 17.83 29.00
N ALA A 39 -15.73 18.98 29.68
CA ALA A 39 -15.00 20.18 29.31
C ALA A 39 -13.48 19.98 29.44
N PHE A 40 -13.02 19.31 30.49
CA PHE A 40 -11.61 18.97 30.67
C PHE A 40 -11.08 18.04 29.57
N PHE A 41 -11.81 16.96 29.24
CA PHE A 41 -11.44 16.07 28.14
C PHE A 41 -11.44 16.79 26.79
N PHE A 42 -12.40 17.68 26.55
CA PHE A 42 -12.45 18.49 25.35
C PHE A 42 -11.23 19.43 25.25
N LEU A 43 -10.87 20.11 26.34
CA LEU A 43 -9.69 20.98 26.38
C LEU A 43 -8.38 20.19 26.21
N ALA A 44 -8.27 19.02 26.85
CA ALA A 44 -7.12 18.13 26.68
C ALA A 44 -7.00 17.63 25.22
N TYR A 45 -8.13 17.28 24.59
CA TYR A 45 -8.19 16.87 23.19
C TYR A 45 -7.79 18.00 22.23
N MET A 46 -8.31 19.21 22.44
CA MET A 46 -7.94 20.37 21.65
C MET A 46 -6.46 20.75 21.84
N ALA A 47 -5.95 20.65 23.08
CA ALA A 47 -4.53 20.83 23.35
C ALA A 47 -3.70 19.78 22.62
N LEU A 48 -4.10 18.49 22.62
CA LEU A 48 -3.41 17.44 21.88
C LEU A 48 -3.43 17.68 20.37
N LEU A 49 -4.55 18.11 19.79
CA LEU A 49 -4.63 18.47 18.37
C LEU A 49 -3.75 19.67 17.99
N LEU A 50 -3.62 20.64 18.90
CA LEU A 50 -2.81 21.84 18.71
C LEU A 50 -1.34 21.65 19.11
N HIS A 51 -0.97 20.50 19.71
CA HIS A 51 0.43 20.22 20.00
C HIS A 51 1.19 20.03 18.67
N PRO A 52 2.41 20.60 18.55
CA PRO A 52 3.22 20.54 17.33
C PRO A 52 3.60 19.10 16.90
N LYS A 53 3.43 18.13 17.82
CA LYS A 53 3.60 16.70 17.54
C LYS A 53 2.39 16.02 16.91
N TYR A 54 1.21 16.64 16.82
CA TYR A 54 0.02 16.08 16.15
C TYR A 54 -0.53 17.01 15.06
N SER A 55 -0.12 18.28 15.05
CA SER A 55 -0.42 19.24 13.98
C SER A 55 0.12 18.83 12.61
N TYR A 56 1.08 17.89 12.53
CA TYR A 56 1.56 17.33 11.26
C TYR A 56 0.47 16.56 10.48
N LEU A 57 -0.63 16.16 11.13
CA LEU A 57 -1.77 15.53 10.48
C LEU A 57 -2.75 16.54 9.86
N LEU A 58 -2.80 17.78 10.35
CA LEU A 58 -3.69 18.84 9.84
C LEU A 58 -2.98 19.80 8.87
N ASP A 59 -1.65 19.92 8.95
CA ASP A 59 -0.88 20.86 8.11
C ASP A 59 -0.69 20.38 6.67
N ARG A 60 -0.95 19.09 6.39
CA ARG A 60 -1.04 18.59 5.00
C ARG A 60 -2.31 19.09 4.28
N GLY A 61 -3.25 19.72 4.99
CA GLY A 61 -4.50 20.25 4.44
C GLY A 61 -4.49 21.74 4.11
N ALA A 62 -3.45 22.50 4.48
CA ALA A 62 -3.48 23.97 4.40
C ALA A 62 -2.44 24.61 3.45
N ALA A 63 -1.47 23.84 2.92
CA ALA A 63 -0.43 24.37 2.03
C ALA A 63 -0.32 23.66 0.66
N SER A 64 -1.43 23.11 0.16
CA SER A 64 -1.56 22.73 -1.25
C SER A 64 -2.91 23.17 -1.76
N SER A 65 -2.89 23.96 -2.83
CA SER A 65 -4.03 24.35 -3.66
C SER A 65 -5.19 23.34 -3.59
N LEU A 66 -6.35 23.80 -3.09
CA LEU A 66 -7.59 23.04 -3.06
C LEU A 66 -7.97 22.57 -4.47
N VAL A 67 -7.67 21.32 -4.79
CA VAL A 67 -8.47 20.53 -5.72
C VAL A 67 -9.17 19.46 -4.89
N ARG A 68 -10.42 19.73 -4.53
CA ARG A 68 -11.33 18.72 -4.00
C ARG A 68 -11.70 17.78 -5.14
N CYS A 69 -11.20 16.55 -5.13
CA CYS A 69 -11.82 15.46 -5.85
C CYS A 69 -12.65 14.65 -4.85
N THR A 70 -13.96 14.88 -4.84
CA THR A 70 -14.91 13.97 -4.19
C THR A 70 -15.05 12.70 -5.03
N ALA A 71 -15.29 11.58 -4.36
CA ALA A 71 -15.59 10.30 -4.99
C ALA A 71 -16.75 10.39 -5.99
N PHE A 72 -16.70 9.49 -6.98
CA PHE A 72 -17.70 9.24 -8.03
C PHE A 72 -17.78 10.28 -9.16
N ARG A 73 -17.36 9.81 -10.35
CA ARG A 73 -17.64 10.34 -11.69
C ARG A 73 -16.99 11.68 -12.11
N ASP A 74 -16.45 11.62 -13.32
CA ASP A 74 -16.17 12.69 -14.28
C ASP A 74 -14.85 13.49 -14.19
N ALA A 75 -13.98 13.16 -15.15
CA ALA A 75 -13.09 13.99 -15.96
C ALA A 75 -12.33 15.18 -15.33
N CYS A 76 -11.01 15.06 -15.32
CA CYS A 76 -10.10 16.22 -15.39
C CYS A 76 -9.14 15.98 -16.57
N THR A 77 -9.31 16.76 -17.64
CA THR A 77 -8.35 16.87 -18.73
C THR A 77 -7.27 17.89 -18.38
N PRO A 78 -6.02 17.63 -18.78
CA PRO A 78 -5.14 18.71 -19.19
C PRO A 78 -4.68 18.53 -20.64
N THR A 79 -4.65 19.68 -21.28
CA THR A 79 -4.25 20.08 -22.62
C THR A 79 -3.17 19.21 -23.28
N THR A 80 -3.50 18.80 -24.50
CA THR A 80 -2.67 18.15 -25.52
C THR A 80 -1.29 18.78 -25.67
N THR A 81 -0.25 17.95 -25.64
CA THR A 81 0.92 18.13 -26.52
C THR A 81 1.22 16.79 -27.19
N SER A 82 0.99 16.76 -28.50
CA SER A 82 1.34 15.68 -29.42
C SER A 82 2.85 15.42 -29.37
N THR A 83 3.29 14.16 -29.33
CA THR A 83 4.02 13.51 -30.45
C THR A 83 4.56 12.13 -30.10
N ALA A 84 4.59 11.29 -31.15
CA ALA A 84 5.39 10.09 -31.36
C ALA A 84 4.96 8.78 -30.65
N GLN A 85 4.06 8.07 -31.34
CA GLN A 85 4.00 6.61 -31.31
C GLN A 85 5.36 6.01 -31.70
N LEU A 86 5.81 5.01 -30.94
CA LEU A 86 6.80 4.05 -31.42
C LEU A 86 6.40 2.65 -30.97
N SER A 87 5.63 2.01 -31.83
CA SER A 87 5.42 0.56 -31.85
C SER A 87 6.79 -0.12 -32.02
N ARG A 88 7.17 -1.00 -31.09
CA ARG A 88 8.29 -1.93 -31.28
C ARG A 88 7.80 -3.36 -31.30
N LYS A 89 8.14 -3.95 -32.44
CA LYS A 89 7.83 -5.26 -32.98
C LYS A 89 8.48 -6.36 -32.14
N LEU A 90 7.70 -7.40 -31.83
CA LEU A 90 8.15 -8.67 -31.29
C LEU A 90 9.13 -9.33 -32.29
N GLY A 91 10.34 -9.63 -31.83
CA GLY A 91 11.34 -10.37 -32.59
C GLY A 91 11.99 -11.40 -31.69
N GLY A 92 11.47 -12.64 -31.75
CA GLY A 92 12.05 -13.78 -31.06
C GLY A 92 13.36 -14.19 -31.72
N VAL A 93 14.38 -14.40 -30.90
CA VAL A 93 15.55 -15.23 -31.23
C VAL A 93 15.85 -16.09 -30.02
N ALA A 94 15.75 -17.40 -30.20
CA ALA A 94 16.20 -18.39 -29.24
C ALA A 94 17.71 -18.23 -29.02
N ALA A 95 18.12 -17.97 -27.77
CA ALA A 95 19.52 -17.88 -27.39
C ALA A 95 19.89 -19.07 -26.50
N ASN A 96 20.95 -19.77 -26.89
CA ASN A 96 21.54 -20.89 -26.19
C ASN A 96 21.92 -20.51 -24.74
N LYS A 97 21.55 -21.39 -23.81
CA LYS A 97 21.74 -21.24 -22.36
C LYS A 97 23.23 -21.34 -21.98
N ALA A 98 23.94 -20.21 -22.01
CA ALA A 98 25.12 -19.97 -21.19
C ALA A 98 24.69 -19.15 -19.96
N VAL A 99 25.11 -19.54 -18.76
CA VAL A 99 24.85 -18.79 -17.53
C VAL A 99 25.75 -17.56 -17.54
N ALA A 100 25.30 -16.50 -18.23
CA ALA A 100 25.94 -15.19 -18.14
C ALA A 100 25.60 -14.57 -16.77
N VAL A 101 26.62 -14.21 -16.02
CA VAL A 101 26.47 -13.33 -14.85
C VAL A 101 25.98 -11.98 -15.37
N ALA A 102 24.93 -11.43 -14.76
CA ALA A 102 24.34 -10.17 -15.21
C ALA A 102 25.42 -9.07 -15.21
N ALA A 103 25.76 -8.57 -16.41
CA ALA A 103 26.81 -7.60 -16.60
C ALA A 103 26.39 -6.25 -16.00
N ALA A 104 27.25 -5.67 -15.16
CA ALA A 104 27.07 -4.32 -14.66
C ALA A 104 27.73 -3.34 -15.63
N GLU A 105 26.99 -2.31 -16.06
CA GLU A 105 27.53 -1.21 -16.86
C GLU A 105 27.35 0.13 -16.14
N ARG A 106 28.32 1.04 -16.33
CA ARG A 106 28.39 2.31 -15.61
C ARG A 106 27.49 3.37 -16.27
N ILE A 107 26.70 4.08 -15.46
CA ILE A 107 25.89 5.24 -15.85
C ILE A 107 26.56 6.50 -15.29
N VAL A 108 26.73 7.53 -16.14
CA VAL A 108 27.21 8.87 -15.77
C VAL A 108 26.14 9.87 -16.19
N ASN A 109 25.66 10.70 -15.26
CA ASN A 109 24.53 11.59 -15.52
C ASN A 109 24.71 12.99 -14.91
N SER A 110 24.20 14.01 -15.61
CA SER A 110 24.24 15.44 -15.26
C SER A 110 22.86 16.07 -15.01
N GLY A 111 21.78 15.28 -15.00
CA GLY A 111 20.42 15.73 -14.73
C GLY A 111 20.18 16.19 -13.28
N ARG A 112 19.23 17.11 -13.06
CA ARG A 112 18.82 17.56 -11.72
C ARG A 112 17.85 16.54 -11.12
N ALA A 113 18.37 15.62 -10.31
CA ALA A 113 17.56 14.66 -9.57
C ALA A 113 16.58 15.37 -8.60
N PRO A 114 15.34 14.87 -8.44
CA PRO A 114 14.46 15.25 -7.34
C PRO A 114 15.14 15.20 -5.97
N ALA A 115 14.78 16.11 -5.05
CA ALA A 115 15.42 16.21 -3.74
C ALA A 115 15.30 14.93 -2.88
N MET A 116 14.24 14.14 -3.08
CA MET A 116 14.09 12.84 -2.43
C MET A 116 15.19 11.84 -2.82
N PHE A 117 15.87 12.04 -3.94
CA PHE A 117 17.00 11.23 -4.40
C PHE A 117 18.36 11.77 -3.95
N ASP A 118 18.40 12.77 -3.06
CA ASP A 118 19.66 13.28 -2.52
C ASP A 118 20.47 12.17 -1.84
N GLU A 119 19.81 11.22 -1.18
CA GLU A 119 20.45 10.02 -0.61
C GLU A 119 20.94 9.03 -1.66
N LEU A 120 20.46 9.14 -2.89
CA LEU A 120 20.90 8.30 -4.01
C LEU A 120 22.16 8.89 -4.69
N ARG A 121 22.68 10.03 -4.23
CA ARG A 121 23.91 10.61 -4.79
C ARG A 121 25.14 9.78 -4.42
N GLY A 122 26.07 9.70 -5.36
CA GLY A 122 27.30 8.93 -5.23
C GLY A 122 27.24 7.62 -6.02
N ARG A 123 28.31 6.83 -5.94
CA ARG A 123 28.44 5.59 -6.71
C ARG A 123 27.58 4.49 -6.07
N LEU A 124 26.42 4.25 -6.65
CA LEU A 124 25.50 3.19 -6.22
C LEU A 124 25.46 2.04 -7.21
N ARG A 125 25.07 0.86 -6.72
CA ARG A 125 24.70 -0.25 -7.56
C ARG A 125 23.19 -0.38 -7.68
N MET A 126 22.69 -0.40 -8.90
CA MET A 126 21.26 -0.34 -9.20
C MET A 126 20.78 -1.66 -9.85
N GLY A 127 19.71 -2.24 -9.32
CA GLY A 127 19.00 -3.34 -9.98
C GLY A 127 17.84 -2.79 -10.83
N LEU A 128 17.88 -2.97 -12.14
CA LEU A 128 16.91 -2.39 -13.07
C LEU A 128 15.86 -3.42 -13.47
N VAL A 129 14.59 -3.14 -13.17
CA VAL A 129 13.46 -4.02 -13.49
C VAL A 129 12.55 -3.34 -14.50
N ASN A 130 12.43 -3.92 -15.70
CA ASN A 130 11.58 -3.37 -16.77
C ASN A 130 11.89 -1.90 -17.14
N ILE A 131 13.12 -1.42 -16.94
CA ILE A 131 13.53 -0.06 -17.27
C ILE A 131 14.88 -0.06 -17.99
N GLY A 132 14.99 0.72 -19.07
CA GLY A 132 16.24 0.90 -19.80
C GLY A 132 17.24 1.81 -19.06
N ARG A 133 18.53 1.65 -19.35
CA ARG A 133 19.59 2.50 -18.80
C ARG A 133 19.43 3.97 -19.19
N ASP A 134 19.03 4.22 -20.44
CA ASP A 134 18.83 5.57 -20.97
C ASP A 134 17.70 6.31 -20.25
N GLU A 135 16.72 5.57 -19.73
CA GLU A 135 15.58 6.12 -18.99
C GLU A 135 15.94 6.54 -17.55
N LEU A 136 17.05 6.02 -17.00
CA LEU A 136 17.57 6.41 -15.69
C LEU A 136 18.31 7.75 -15.73
N LEU A 137 18.59 8.28 -16.93
CA LEU A 137 19.21 9.59 -17.09
C LEU A 137 18.33 10.73 -16.52
N ALA A 138 17.06 10.49 -16.21
CA ALA A 138 16.24 11.46 -15.47
C ALA A 138 16.57 11.53 -13.96
N LEU A 139 17.14 10.46 -13.39
CA LEU A 139 17.32 10.33 -11.94
C LEU A 139 18.60 10.99 -11.40
N GLY A 140 19.50 11.48 -12.26
CA GLY A 140 20.75 12.13 -11.83
C GLY A 140 21.71 11.22 -11.05
N VAL A 141 21.51 9.89 -11.07
CA VAL A 141 22.32 8.93 -10.31
C VAL A 141 23.53 8.48 -11.13
N GLU A 142 24.70 8.40 -10.50
CA GLU A 142 25.92 7.84 -11.07
C GLU A 142 26.18 6.47 -10.45
N GLY A 143 26.45 5.43 -11.23
CA GLY A 143 26.59 4.11 -10.64
C GLY A 143 26.67 2.93 -11.59
N ASP A 144 26.82 1.74 -11.01
CA ASP A 144 26.86 0.47 -11.72
C ASP A 144 25.42 -0.06 -11.82
N ALA A 145 24.89 -0.21 -13.03
CA ALA A 145 23.53 -0.67 -13.27
C ALA A 145 23.51 -2.10 -13.80
N VAL A 146 22.64 -2.93 -13.21
CA VAL A 146 22.45 -4.34 -13.58
C VAL A 146 21.00 -4.53 -14.02
N GLY A 147 20.80 -4.88 -15.29
CA GLY A 147 19.50 -5.26 -15.81
C GLY A 147 19.03 -6.58 -15.21
N VAL A 148 17.80 -6.62 -14.69
CA VAL A 148 17.14 -7.85 -14.24
C VAL A 148 16.33 -8.39 -15.41
N ASP A 149 16.86 -9.43 -16.03
CA ASP A 149 16.23 -10.11 -17.16
C ASP A 149 15.25 -11.17 -16.65
N PHE A 150 14.00 -11.09 -17.08
CA PHE A 150 12.95 -12.07 -16.82
C PHE A 150 12.05 -12.22 -18.05
N GLU A 151 11.46 -13.41 -18.21
CA GLU A 151 10.50 -13.66 -19.27
C GLU A 151 9.18 -12.95 -18.97
N ARG A 152 8.65 -12.20 -19.93
CA ARG A 152 7.35 -11.53 -19.78
C ARG A 152 6.25 -12.57 -19.72
N VAL A 153 5.32 -12.40 -18.77
CA VAL A 153 4.11 -13.21 -18.68
C VAL A 153 3.33 -13.18 -20.00
N SER A 154 2.73 -14.32 -20.37
CA SER A 154 1.93 -14.42 -21.59
C SER A 154 0.78 -13.42 -21.59
N ASP A 155 0.58 -12.72 -22.71
CA ASP A 155 -0.56 -11.82 -22.91
C ASP A 155 -1.92 -12.57 -22.91
N MET A 156 -1.89 -13.91 -22.95
CA MET A 156 -3.09 -14.75 -22.82
C MET A 156 -3.58 -14.89 -21.38
N PHE A 157 -2.71 -14.68 -20.39
CA PHE A 157 -3.07 -14.79 -18.98
C PHE A 157 -3.84 -13.57 -18.52
N ARG A 158 -4.99 -13.82 -17.90
CA ARG A 158 -5.90 -12.80 -17.42
C ARG A 158 -5.81 -12.68 -15.92
N TRP A 159 -6.19 -11.52 -15.41
CA TRP A 159 -6.30 -11.29 -13.97
C TRP A 159 -7.22 -12.32 -13.29
N SER A 160 -8.30 -12.73 -13.96
CA SER A 160 -9.24 -13.74 -13.48
C SER A 160 -8.63 -15.13 -13.29
N ASP A 161 -7.53 -15.43 -13.98
CA ASP A 161 -6.87 -16.73 -13.87
C ASP A 161 -6.07 -16.82 -12.56
N LEU A 162 -5.60 -15.69 -12.04
CA LEU A 162 -4.96 -15.57 -10.73
C LEU A 162 -5.98 -15.29 -9.62
N PHE A 163 -6.95 -14.42 -9.90
CA PHE A 163 -7.95 -13.96 -8.94
C PHE A 163 -9.37 -14.22 -9.48
N PRO A 164 -9.82 -15.49 -9.50
CA PRO A 164 -11.16 -15.84 -9.92
C PRO A 164 -12.22 -15.31 -8.95
N GLU A 165 -13.47 -15.21 -9.43
CA GLU A 165 -14.61 -14.78 -8.60
C GLU A 165 -14.99 -15.82 -7.54
N TRP A 166 -14.75 -17.10 -7.84
CA TRP A 166 -15.01 -18.23 -6.97
C TRP A 166 -13.78 -19.13 -6.95
N ILE A 167 -13.48 -19.67 -5.77
CA ILE A 167 -12.45 -20.68 -5.57
C ILE A 167 -13.16 -21.93 -5.05
N ASP A 168 -12.71 -23.09 -5.51
CA ASP A 168 -13.15 -24.35 -4.92
C ASP A 168 -12.35 -24.57 -3.63
N GLU A 169 -12.90 -24.11 -2.50
CA GLU A 169 -12.22 -24.16 -1.20
C GLU A 169 -11.99 -25.60 -0.71
N GLU A 170 -12.83 -26.55 -1.14
CA GLU A 170 -12.81 -27.96 -0.71
C GLU A 170 -12.10 -28.88 -1.70
N GLU A 171 -11.69 -28.37 -2.88
CA GLU A 171 -11.12 -29.14 -4.01
C GLU A 171 -11.97 -30.38 -4.39
N ASP A 172 -13.31 -30.24 -4.32
CA ASP A 172 -14.24 -31.31 -4.70
C ASP A 172 -14.24 -31.56 -6.22
N ASP A 173 -13.89 -30.54 -7.01
CA ASP A 173 -13.73 -30.60 -8.45
C ASP A 173 -12.25 -30.44 -8.86
N GLU A 174 -11.88 -30.95 -10.04
CA GLU A 174 -10.56 -30.73 -10.64
C GLU A 174 -10.48 -29.26 -11.11
N GLY A 175 -10.24 -28.36 -10.16
CA GLY A 175 -10.23 -26.91 -10.37
C GLY A 175 -9.19 -26.45 -11.39
N PRO A 176 -9.39 -25.27 -12.03
CA PRO A 176 -8.43 -24.75 -12.98
C PRO A 176 -7.06 -24.53 -12.30
N SER A 177 -6.00 -25.01 -12.93
CA SER A 177 -4.64 -24.85 -12.41
C SER A 177 -4.21 -23.38 -12.42
N CYS A 178 -3.60 -22.95 -11.32
CA CYS A 178 -3.05 -21.60 -11.22
C CYS A 178 -1.89 -21.40 -12.20
N PRO A 179 -1.92 -20.33 -13.02
CA PRO A 179 -0.80 -20.02 -13.87
C PRO A 179 0.42 -19.59 -13.04
N GLU A 180 1.57 -20.16 -13.33
CA GLU A 180 2.83 -19.70 -12.75
C GLU A 180 3.30 -18.41 -13.45
N LEU A 181 3.71 -17.42 -12.66
CA LEU A 181 4.32 -16.19 -13.19
C LEU A 181 5.83 -16.44 -13.39
N PRO A 182 6.38 -16.22 -14.60
CA PRO A 182 7.82 -16.37 -14.81
C PRO A 182 8.61 -15.40 -13.93
N MET A 183 9.53 -15.93 -13.14
CA MET A 183 10.39 -15.14 -12.24
C MET A 183 11.86 -15.29 -12.64
N PRO A 184 12.68 -14.23 -12.49
CA PRO A 184 14.10 -14.33 -12.76
C PRO A 184 14.81 -15.21 -11.73
N ASP A 185 15.93 -15.78 -12.16
CA ASP A 185 16.85 -16.46 -11.26
C ASP A 185 17.65 -15.43 -10.45
N PHE A 186 17.12 -15.08 -9.29
CA PHE A 186 17.74 -14.10 -8.39
C PHE A 186 19.15 -14.51 -7.96
N SER A 187 19.54 -15.79 -8.00
CA SER A 187 20.87 -16.23 -7.54
C SER A 187 22.02 -15.65 -8.37
N ARG A 188 21.76 -15.27 -9.63
CA ARG A 188 22.75 -14.73 -10.58
C ARG A 188 23.10 -13.27 -10.33
N TYR A 189 22.30 -12.59 -9.53
CA TYR A 189 22.49 -11.19 -9.19
C TYR A 189 23.19 -11.09 -7.84
N SER A 190 24.13 -10.18 -7.74
CA SER A 190 24.73 -9.77 -6.47
C SER A 190 24.00 -8.57 -5.89
N ASP A 191 24.31 -8.22 -4.65
CA ASP A 191 23.59 -7.20 -3.90
C ASP A 191 23.62 -5.83 -4.60
N VAL A 192 22.51 -5.12 -4.51
CA VAL A 192 22.26 -3.79 -5.09
C VAL A 192 21.85 -2.82 -3.99
N ASP A 193 22.25 -1.56 -4.12
CA ASP A 193 21.95 -0.51 -3.13
C ASP A 193 20.55 0.09 -3.32
N VAL A 194 20.04 0.05 -4.55
CA VAL A 194 18.69 0.51 -4.91
C VAL A 194 18.11 -0.37 -6.01
N VAL A 195 16.83 -0.68 -5.92
CA VAL A 195 16.07 -1.33 -6.99
C VAL A 195 15.25 -0.27 -7.71
N VAL A 196 15.41 -0.17 -9.03
CA VAL A 196 14.67 0.79 -9.85
C VAL A 196 13.79 0.02 -10.82
N ALA A 197 12.49 0.31 -10.81
CA ALA A 197 11.52 -0.36 -11.67
C ALA A 197 10.72 0.65 -12.49
N SER A 198 10.39 0.30 -13.73
CA SER A 198 9.36 1.02 -14.51
C SER A 198 8.12 0.16 -14.60
N LEU A 199 6.99 0.67 -14.11
CA LEU A 199 5.73 -0.07 -14.14
C LEU A 199 4.88 0.37 -15.33
N PRO A 200 4.36 -0.58 -16.13
CA PRO A 200 3.34 -0.26 -17.11
C PRO A 200 2.11 0.35 -16.40
N CYS A 201 1.55 1.38 -17.01
CA CYS A 201 0.38 2.10 -16.51
C CYS A 201 -0.49 2.48 -17.71
N ASN A 202 -1.73 2.01 -17.72
CA ASN A 202 -2.71 2.39 -18.74
C ASN A 202 -3.92 3.04 -18.07
N ARG A 203 -3.81 4.32 -17.69
CA ARG A 203 -4.91 5.05 -17.02
C ARG A 203 -6.21 5.14 -17.80
N SER A 204 -6.17 4.92 -19.12
CA SER A 204 -7.37 4.95 -19.95
C SER A 204 -8.28 3.75 -19.70
N ASP A 205 -7.73 2.67 -19.16
CA ASP A 205 -8.47 1.47 -18.79
C ASP A 205 -8.94 1.57 -17.32
N ALA A 206 -10.22 1.31 -17.07
CA ALA A 206 -10.76 1.24 -15.70
C ALA A 206 -10.13 0.12 -14.86
N ALA A 207 -9.61 -0.92 -15.52
CA ALA A 207 -8.96 -2.08 -14.92
C ALA A 207 -7.43 -2.00 -14.98
N TRP A 208 -6.84 -0.80 -15.08
CA TRP A 208 -5.36 -0.60 -15.11
C TRP A 208 -4.61 -1.21 -13.92
N ASN A 209 -5.31 -1.43 -12.80
CA ASN A 209 -4.78 -2.09 -11.62
C ASN A 209 -4.87 -3.61 -11.65
N ARG A 210 -5.55 -4.19 -12.64
CA ARG A 210 -5.74 -5.63 -12.87
C ARG A 210 -4.97 -6.11 -14.10
N ASP A 211 -3.75 -5.61 -14.27
CA ASP A 211 -2.85 -6.03 -15.34
C ASP A 211 -1.82 -7.04 -14.80
N VAL A 212 -1.74 -8.22 -15.43
CA VAL A 212 -0.90 -9.33 -14.96
C VAL A 212 0.59 -9.03 -15.15
N PHE A 213 0.95 -8.37 -16.26
CA PHE A 213 2.34 -7.98 -16.50
C PHE A 213 2.79 -6.93 -15.47
N ARG A 214 1.93 -5.96 -15.15
CA ARG A 214 2.15 -5.00 -14.08
C ARG A 214 2.38 -5.69 -12.75
N LEU A 215 1.55 -6.69 -12.39
CA LEU A 215 1.75 -7.50 -11.18
C LEU A 215 3.10 -8.21 -11.21
N GLN A 216 3.47 -8.83 -12.33
CA GLN A 216 4.76 -9.50 -12.50
C GLN A 216 5.92 -8.53 -12.23
N VAL A 217 5.92 -7.33 -12.81
CA VAL A 217 6.98 -6.34 -12.57
C VAL A 217 7.05 -5.94 -11.09
N HIS A 218 5.92 -5.79 -10.40
CA HIS A 218 5.92 -5.53 -8.96
C HIS A 218 6.56 -6.68 -8.17
N LEU A 219 6.19 -7.92 -8.47
CA LEU A 219 6.73 -9.10 -7.79
C LEU A 219 8.23 -9.27 -8.04
N VAL A 220 8.69 -9.08 -9.27
CA VAL A 220 10.12 -9.10 -9.60
C VAL A 220 10.87 -8.02 -8.83
N THR A 221 10.33 -6.80 -8.78
CA THR A 221 10.90 -5.68 -8.04
C THR A 221 10.98 -5.98 -6.54
N ALA A 222 9.89 -6.49 -5.96
CA ALA A 222 9.81 -6.83 -4.56
C ALA A 222 10.77 -7.97 -4.19
N HIS A 223 10.84 -9.04 -4.97
CA HIS A 223 11.80 -10.12 -4.75
C HIS A 223 13.25 -9.67 -4.92
N MET A 224 13.54 -8.78 -5.89
CA MET A 224 14.88 -8.22 -6.05
C MET A 224 15.26 -7.39 -4.81
N ALA A 225 14.34 -6.56 -4.31
CA ALA A 225 14.56 -5.76 -3.11
C ALA A 225 14.77 -6.63 -1.87
N ALA A 226 13.95 -7.67 -1.68
CA ALA A 226 14.05 -8.57 -0.54
C ALA A 226 15.32 -9.43 -0.57
N ARG A 227 15.63 -10.03 -1.72
CA ARG A 227 16.72 -11.03 -1.85
C ARG A 227 18.09 -10.41 -2.09
N LYS A 228 18.15 -9.26 -2.76
CA LYS A 228 19.40 -8.62 -3.22
C LYS A 228 19.54 -7.17 -2.80
N GLY A 229 18.55 -6.57 -2.18
CA GLY A 229 18.68 -5.21 -1.66
C GLY A 229 19.67 -5.16 -0.49
N ARG A 230 20.61 -4.23 -0.55
CA ARG A 230 21.49 -3.91 0.57
C ARG A 230 20.64 -3.29 1.68
N ARG A 231 20.63 -3.97 2.83
CA ARG A 231 19.91 -3.53 4.02
C ARG A 231 20.60 -2.32 4.64
N HIS A 232 19.86 -1.22 4.77
CA HIS A 232 20.25 -0.05 5.53
C HIS A 232 19.67 -0.15 6.94
N HIS A 233 20.49 0.14 7.96
CA HIS A 233 20.00 0.22 9.33
C HIS A 233 19.13 1.47 9.48
N ALA A 234 17.94 1.31 10.07
CA ALA A 234 17.16 2.46 10.50
C ALA A 234 17.94 3.18 11.62
N ALA A 235 18.12 4.50 11.49
CA ALA A 235 18.63 5.37 12.55
C ALA A 235 17.58 5.44 13.68
N GLY A 236 17.45 4.35 14.45
CA GLY A 236 16.36 4.21 15.43
C GLY A 236 16.18 2.83 16.06
N GLY A 237 17.08 1.87 15.87
CA GLY A 237 17.10 0.63 16.68
C GLY A 237 15.93 -0.35 16.44
N GLY A 238 15.24 -0.26 15.29
CA GLY A 238 14.35 -1.33 14.82
C GLY A 238 15.14 -2.41 14.09
N GLY A 239 14.92 -3.67 14.44
CA GLY A 239 15.73 -4.83 14.02
C GLY A 239 15.71 -5.17 12.53
N GLY A 240 14.84 -4.56 11.72
CA GLY A 240 14.71 -4.82 10.30
C GLY A 240 15.62 -3.95 9.43
N GLY A 241 16.24 -4.56 8.43
CA GLY A 241 16.95 -3.83 7.37
C GLY A 241 15.97 -3.20 6.39
N ARG A 242 16.21 -1.95 5.97
CA ARG A 242 15.42 -1.26 4.95
C ARG A 242 16.14 -1.22 3.61
N VAL A 243 15.40 -1.34 2.52
CA VAL A 243 15.93 -1.25 1.15
C VAL A 243 15.27 -0.11 0.40
N ARG A 244 16.06 0.61 -0.41
CA ARG A 244 15.53 1.67 -1.26
C ARG A 244 14.95 1.08 -2.54
N VAL A 245 13.71 1.45 -2.83
CA VAL A 245 13.03 1.09 -4.08
C VAL A 245 12.55 2.36 -4.75
N VAL A 246 12.91 2.53 -6.02
CA VAL A 246 12.46 3.62 -6.87
C VAL A 246 11.56 3.05 -7.95
N VAL A 247 10.38 3.62 -8.11
CA VAL A 247 9.40 3.16 -9.09
C VAL A 247 9.04 4.31 -10.00
N ARG A 248 9.17 4.12 -11.31
CA ARG A 248 8.64 5.02 -12.32
C ARG A 248 7.28 4.52 -12.77
N SER A 249 6.24 5.29 -12.49
CA SER A 249 4.90 5.06 -12.99
C SER A 249 4.03 6.30 -12.81
N GLU A 250 3.24 6.61 -13.83
CA GLU A 250 2.14 7.56 -13.69
C GLU A 250 1.14 7.10 -12.62
N CYS A 251 0.84 5.79 -12.63
CA CYS A 251 -0.07 5.08 -11.74
C CYS A 251 0.54 4.86 -10.36
N GLU A 252 -0.31 4.68 -9.34
CA GLU A 252 0.15 4.37 -7.98
C GLU A 252 0.62 2.91 -7.88
N PRO A 253 1.85 2.65 -7.38
CA PRO A 253 2.33 1.29 -7.12
C PRO A 253 1.41 0.50 -6.17
N MET A 254 1.47 -0.83 -6.25
CA MET A 254 0.59 -1.69 -5.46
C MET A 254 0.91 -1.59 -3.96
N MET A 255 -0.09 -1.10 -3.20
CA MET A 255 0.02 -0.86 -1.76
C MET A 255 0.33 -2.10 -0.92
N ASP A 256 0.00 -3.28 -1.44
CA ASP A 256 0.32 -4.56 -0.81
C ASP A 256 1.83 -4.82 -0.70
N LEU A 257 2.63 -4.29 -1.64
CA LEU A 257 4.08 -4.48 -1.69
C LEU A 257 4.85 -3.20 -1.33
N PHE A 258 4.34 -2.03 -1.74
CA PHE A 258 4.97 -0.74 -1.52
C PHE A 258 4.01 0.16 -0.75
N ARG A 259 4.19 0.24 0.56
CA ARG A 259 3.19 0.82 1.44
C ARG A 259 3.32 2.34 1.58
N CYS A 260 2.22 3.01 1.96
CA CYS A 260 2.18 4.46 2.14
C CYS A 260 3.08 4.92 3.30
N ASP A 261 3.18 4.11 4.35
CA ASP A 261 4.02 4.38 5.52
C ASP A 261 5.53 4.26 5.20
N GLU A 262 5.86 3.59 4.11
CA GLU A 262 7.23 3.40 3.62
C GLU A 262 7.58 4.35 2.47
N ALA A 263 6.61 5.12 1.97
CA ALA A 263 6.82 6.10 0.91
C ALA A 263 7.62 7.30 1.44
N VAL A 264 8.76 7.57 0.81
CA VAL A 264 9.60 8.75 1.09
C VAL A 264 9.02 9.97 0.38
N GLY A 265 8.55 9.79 -0.85
CA GLY A 265 8.00 10.87 -1.64
C GLY A 265 7.65 10.47 -3.07
N ARG A 266 7.01 11.41 -3.77
CA ARG A 266 6.71 11.32 -5.19
C ARG A 266 7.07 12.63 -5.87
N ASP A 267 7.68 12.55 -7.04
CA ASP A 267 7.92 13.68 -7.93
C ASP A 267 7.58 13.27 -9.37
N GLY A 268 6.51 13.84 -9.91
CA GLY A 268 5.95 13.44 -11.20
C GLY A 268 5.57 11.95 -11.26
N GLU A 269 6.25 11.19 -12.12
CA GLU A 269 6.09 9.74 -12.27
C GLU A 269 7.00 8.94 -11.34
N TRP A 270 7.87 9.60 -10.59
CA TRP A 270 8.85 8.92 -9.76
C TRP A 270 8.36 8.79 -8.33
N TRP A 271 8.43 7.57 -7.82
CA TRP A 271 8.09 7.21 -6.45
C TRP A 271 9.32 6.64 -5.76
N MET A 272 9.53 7.00 -4.50
CA MET A 272 10.61 6.45 -3.69
C MET A 272 10.05 5.83 -2.42
N TYR A 273 10.52 4.61 -2.12
CA TYR A 273 10.14 3.86 -0.93
C TYR A 273 11.39 3.42 -0.15
N MET A 274 11.25 3.40 1.17
CA MET A 274 12.18 2.79 2.12
C MET A 274 11.50 1.58 2.74
N VAL A 275 11.59 0.45 2.04
CA VAL A 275 10.79 -0.76 2.32
C VAL A 275 11.43 -1.58 3.43
N ASP A 276 10.63 -2.03 4.40
CA ASP A 276 11.06 -2.98 5.41
C ASP A 276 11.18 -4.38 4.81
N VAL A 277 12.39 -4.95 4.83
CA VAL A 277 12.66 -6.23 4.16
C VAL A 277 11.96 -7.40 4.84
N GLU A 278 11.87 -7.41 6.17
CA GLU A 278 11.24 -8.52 6.90
C GLU A 278 9.75 -8.57 6.57
N ARG A 279 9.09 -7.42 6.60
CA ARG A 279 7.68 -7.28 6.24
C ARG A 279 7.41 -7.62 4.78
N LEU A 280 8.31 -7.21 3.89
CA LEU A 280 8.20 -7.54 2.47
C LEU A 280 8.38 -9.04 2.24
N GLU A 281 9.33 -9.68 2.91
CA GLU A 281 9.55 -11.13 2.84
C GLU A 281 8.34 -11.92 3.34
N GLU A 282 7.68 -11.48 4.42
CA GLU A 282 6.43 -12.08 4.89
C GLU A 282 5.33 -12.01 3.81
N LYS A 283 5.18 -10.85 3.16
CA LYS A 283 4.20 -10.68 2.08
C LYS A 283 4.52 -11.56 0.87
N LEU A 284 5.80 -11.72 0.52
CA LEU A 284 6.26 -12.53 -0.61
C LEU A 284 6.21 -14.04 -0.36
N ARG A 285 5.99 -14.49 0.88
CA ARG A 285 5.75 -15.91 1.20
C ARG A 285 4.30 -16.33 0.93
N LEU A 286 3.38 -15.38 0.78
CA LEU A 286 1.99 -15.66 0.47
C LEU A 286 1.85 -16.06 -1.01
N PRO A 287 0.91 -16.97 -1.33
CA PRO A 287 0.63 -17.32 -2.72
C PRO A 287 0.15 -16.11 -3.50
N VAL A 288 0.54 -16.05 -4.78
CA VAL A 288 0.05 -15.05 -5.72
C VAL A 288 -1.25 -15.55 -6.32
N GLY A 289 -2.32 -14.77 -6.20
CA GLY A 289 -3.64 -15.15 -6.68
C GLY A 289 -4.47 -15.88 -5.63
N SER A 290 -5.80 -15.71 -5.71
CA SER A 290 -6.72 -16.49 -4.88
C SER A 290 -6.87 -17.93 -5.36
N CYS A 291 -6.50 -18.23 -6.61
CA CYS A 291 -6.60 -19.59 -7.16
C CYS A 291 -5.75 -20.62 -6.37
N ASN A 292 -4.71 -20.18 -5.63
CA ASN A 292 -3.82 -21.02 -4.82
C ASN A 292 -4.18 -21.02 -3.32
N LEU A 293 -5.40 -20.57 -2.97
CA LEU A 293 -5.85 -20.51 -1.57
C LEU A 293 -6.65 -21.73 -1.12
N ALA A 294 -7.00 -22.64 -2.03
CA ALA A 294 -7.69 -23.87 -1.68
C ALA A 294 -6.85 -24.69 -0.69
N LEU A 295 -7.51 -25.24 0.34
CA LEU A 295 -6.85 -26.09 1.32
C LEU A 295 -6.91 -27.52 0.79
N PRO A 296 -5.78 -28.18 0.50
CA PRO A 296 -5.81 -29.57 0.07
C PRO A 296 -6.25 -30.43 1.26
N LEU A 297 -7.54 -30.73 1.35
CA LEU A 297 -8.08 -31.65 2.34
C LEU A 297 -7.65 -33.10 2.05
N TRP A 298 -7.23 -33.39 0.82
CA TRP A 298 -6.88 -34.73 0.32
C TRP A 298 -5.55 -34.71 -0.47
N GLY A 299 -4.45 -34.33 0.20
CA GLY A 299 -3.08 -34.41 -0.34
C GLY A 299 -2.20 -35.43 0.41
N PRO A 300 -1.17 -36.04 -0.24
CA PRO A 300 -0.26 -36.97 0.44
C PRO A 300 0.54 -36.23 1.51
N GLY A 301 0.15 -36.43 2.77
CA GLY A 301 0.71 -35.76 3.95
C GLY A 301 -0.31 -35.39 5.02
N VAL A 302 -1.61 -35.54 4.75
CA VAL A 302 -2.68 -35.41 5.75
C VAL A 302 -3.13 -36.82 6.18
N LEU A 303 -2.28 -37.50 6.94
CA LEU A 303 -2.55 -38.55 7.96
C LEU A 303 -1.22 -39.03 8.57
#